data_AF-A0A2J6H5U0-F1
#
_entry.id   AF-A0A2J6H5U0-F1
#
_cell.length_a   1.000
_cell.length_b   1.000
_cell.length_c   1.000
_cell.angle_alpha   90.00
_cell.angle_beta   90.00
_cell.angle_gamma   90.00
#
_symmetry.space_group_name_H-M   'P 1'
#
loop_
_entity.id
_entity.type
_entity.pdbx_description
1 polymer ?
#
loop_
_entity_poly.entity_id
_entity_poly.type
_entity_poly.pdbx_seq_one_letter_code
_entity_poly.pdbx_strand_id
1 'polypeptide(L)'
;RLMAAGKKAEAAKYLLYDANDQSAYRSVQYWNDNVIDVSLPSTYTFVERVVDDLVAMYKQAGAPLPVIHFGGDEVPAHVWEKSPAYEALKKNHPEIKNTGDLWYYFYGRVNSILKKKNITLAGWEEMALRKTTLDGHPTYLPNPQFVNEGMQVDVWNNVLGDGQEDLAYKLANAGYKTVLTCVTNLYFDMATYKSWDEPGYYWGAFLGIDKFFSFIPFDYFKNTDVDKNGKPIDRRIFVGKQRLTDYGKENIIGLQGALWAETVKTPQQMEYMIFPKLIALGERAWAKDPAWTNELDSAKAKQMYNDDWSRFVNVLGKRELPRLAYEGGGYAFRIPKPGVILKDGKYYANVQYPGMVIRYTTNGAEPTADSPQYTGPVDATGTVKFRVFDAKGRGGNVAEGNGNDKPAI
;
A
#
# COMPACT_ATOMS: atom_id res chain seq x y z
N ARG A 1 -27.48 26.72 -7.26
CA ARG A 1 -27.39 28.09 -6.68
C ARG A 1 -26.96 29.15 -7.72
N LEU A 2 -25.72 29.13 -8.24
CA LEU A 2 -25.21 30.17 -9.14
C LEU A 2 -26.01 30.28 -10.45
N MET A 3 -26.37 29.14 -11.06
CA MET A 3 -27.25 29.10 -12.23
C MET A 3 -28.63 29.73 -11.95
N ALA A 4 -29.22 29.45 -10.78
CA ALA A 4 -30.50 30.02 -10.38
C ALA A 4 -30.43 31.55 -10.15
N ALA A 5 -29.26 32.07 -9.79
CA ALA A 5 -28.99 33.50 -9.68
C ALA A 5 -28.61 34.16 -11.01
N GLY A 6 -28.71 33.46 -12.15
CA GLY A 6 -28.34 33.98 -13.47
C GLY A 6 -26.83 34.10 -13.73
N LYS A 7 -25.99 33.69 -12.77
CA LYS A 7 -24.52 33.80 -12.82
C LYS A 7 -23.89 32.63 -13.57
N LYS A 8 -24.20 32.49 -14.86
CA LYS A 8 -23.79 31.35 -15.70
C LYS A 8 -22.27 31.16 -15.78
N ALA A 9 -21.52 32.24 -15.99
CA ALA A 9 -20.06 32.19 -16.08
C ALA A 9 -19.40 31.72 -14.77
N GLU A 10 -19.87 32.22 -13.63
CA GLU A 10 -19.39 31.79 -12.32
C GLU A 10 -19.72 30.32 -12.04
N ALA A 11 -20.91 29.87 -12.48
CA ALA A 11 -21.31 28.46 -12.35
C ALA A 11 -20.44 27.50 -13.17
N ALA A 12 -20.01 27.91 -14.37
CA ALA A 12 -19.19 27.11 -15.25
C ALA A 12 -17.69 27.13 -14.90
N LYS A 13 -17.23 28.15 -14.15
CA LYS A 13 -15.80 28.43 -13.89
C LYS A 13 -15.01 27.23 -13.37
N TYR A 14 -15.63 26.40 -12.54
CA TYR A 14 -15.00 25.26 -11.86
C TYR A 14 -15.74 23.94 -12.13
N LEU A 15 -16.51 23.86 -13.22
CA LEU A 15 -17.23 22.65 -13.58
C LEU A 15 -16.24 21.53 -13.92
N LEU A 16 -16.50 20.33 -13.41
CA LEU A 16 -15.61 19.16 -13.56
C LEU A 16 -16.19 18.04 -14.41
N TYR A 17 -17.36 18.25 -15.00
CA TYR A 17 -18.03 17.24 -15.83
C TYR A 17 -18.75 17.91 -16.99
N ASP A 18 -18.82 17.23 -18.13
CA ASP A 18 -19.70 17.63 -19.22
C ASP A 18 -21.09 17.03 -18.96
N ALA A 19 -22.08 17.89 -18.74
CA ALA A 19 -23.45 17.47 -18.46
C ALA A 19 -24.11 16.71 -19.63
N ASN A 20 -23.53 16.78 -20.83
CA ASN A 20 -24.01 16.08 -22.01
C ASN A 20 -23.18 14.82 -22.32
N ASP A 21 -22.19 14.46 -21.50
CA ASP A 21 -21.47 13.20 -21.67
C ASP A 21 -22.43 12.01 -21.51
N GLN A 22 -22.45 11.13 -22.50
CA GLN A 22 -23.27 9.91 -22.54
C GLN A 22 -22.42 8.64 -22.42
N SER A 23 -21.17 8.77 -21.98
CA SER A 23 -20.23 7.66 -21.82
C SER A 23 -20.76 6.65 -20.80
N ALA A 24 -20.61 5.36 -21.12
CA ALA A 24 -21.04 4.28 -20.24
C ALA A 24 -19.80 3.55 -19.72
N TYR A 25 -19.51 3.72 -18.44
CA TYR A 25 -18.36 3.11 -17.78
C TYR A 25 -18.72 2.68 -16.35
N ARG A 26 -17.83 1.87 -15.76
CA ARG A 26 -17.92 1.47 -14.35
C ARG A 26 -16.51 1.44 -13.75
N SER A 27 -16.29 2.20 -12.69
CA SER A 27 -15.02 2.20 -11.95
C SER A 27 -14.85 0.91 -11.13
N VAL A 28 -13.66 0.72 -10.58
CA VAL A 28 -13.32 -0.45 -9.75
C VAL A 28 -14.25 -0.57 -8.54
N GLN A 29 -14.64 0.56 -7.95
CA GLN A 29 -15.57 0.63 -6.82
C GLN A 29 -17.04 0.75 -7.28
N TYR A 30 -17.32 0.45 -8.55
CA TYR A 30 -18.64 0.33 -9.15
C TYR A 30 -19.44 1.63 -9.36
N TRP A 31 -18.77 2.77 -9.42
CA TRP A 31 -19.37 4.06 -9.76
C TRP A 31 -19.39 4.30 -11.28
N ASN A 32 -20.26 5.20 -11.73
CA ASN A 32 -20.40 5.61 -13.13
C ASN A 32 -20.41 7.15 -13.33
N ASP A 33 -20.10 7.89 -12.27
CA ASP A 33 -20.13 9.35 -12.20
C ASP A 33 -18.93 9.95 -11.40
N ASN A 34 -17.86 9.17 -11.23
CA ASN A 34 -16.75 9.49 -10.31
C ASN A 34 -15.45 9.94 -11.00
N VAL A 35 -15.51 10.37 -12.26
CA VAL A 35 -14.32 10.77 -13.03
C VAL A 35 -14.49 12.21 -13.54
N ILE A 36 -13.51 13.07 -13.23
CA ILE A 36 -13.48 14.45 -13.74
C ILE A 36 -13.27 14.46 -15.26
N ASP A 37 -13.97 15.32 -16.01
CA ASP A 37 -13.73 15.51 -17.43
C ASP A 37 -12.49 16.40 -17.64
N VAL A 38 -11.38 15.75 -17.98
CA VAL A 38 -10.10 16.43 -18.22
C VAL A 38 -10.05 17.17 -19.55
N SER A 39 -11.10 17.07 -20.38
CA SER A 39 -11.21 17.80 -21.63
C SER A 39 -11.70 19.23 -21.44
N LEU A 40 -12.24 19.56 -20.26
CA LEU A 40 -12.77 20.87 -19.95
C LEU A 40 -11.69 21.88 -19.51
N PRO A 41 -11.68 23.11 -20.04
CA PRO A 41 -10.82 24.19 -19.52
C PRO A 41 -11.07 24.53 -18.04
N SER A 42 -12.31 24.37 -17.57
CA SER A 42 -12.70 24.60 -16.18
C SER A 42 -12.02 23.62 -15.21
N THR A 43 -11.70 22.40 -15.64
CA THR A 43 -10.93 21.43 -14.85
C THR A 43 -9.57 21.99 -14.46
N TYR A 44 -8.86 22.60 -15.40
CA TYR A 44 -7.56 23.21 -15.10
C TYR A 44 -7.67 24.48 -14.27
N THR A 45 -8.76 25.23 -14.42
CA THR A 45 -9.06 26.40 -13.58
C THR A 45 -9.32 25.98 -12.13
N PHE A 46 -10.01 24.86 -11.92
CA PHE A 46 -10.22 24.24 -10.62
C PHE A 46 -8.92 23.71 -10.02
N VAL A 47 -8.15 22.93 -10.79
CA VAL A 47 -6.87 22.39 -10.35
C VAL A 47 -5.92 23.51 -9.90
N GLU A 48 -5.74 24.56 -10.72
CA GLU A 48 -4.86 25.68 -10.36
C GLU A 48 -5.35 26.38 -9.08
N ARG A 49 -6.67 26.56 -8.93
CA ARG A 49 -7.23 27.15 -7.72
C ARG A 49 -6.96 26.31 -6.46
N VAL A 50 -7.15 25.00 -6.54
CA VAL A 50 -6.89 24.09 -5.41
C VAL A 50 -5.41 24.09 -5.06
N VAL A 51 -4.53 24.06 -6.06
CA VAL A 51 -3.08 24.16 -5.86
C VAL A 51 -2.71 25.48 -5.20
N ASP A 52 -3.27 26.61 -5.63
CA ASP A 52 -3.02 27.91 -5.01
C ASP A 52 -3.44 27.94 -3.54
N ASP A 53 -4.60 27.38 -3.22
CA ASP A 53 -5.10 27.31 -1.85
C ASP A 53 -4.20 26.41 -0.97
N LEU A 54 -3.72 25.27 -1.49
CA LEU A 54 -2.75 24.42 -0.79
C LEU A 54 -1.41 25.15 -0.55
N VAL A 55 -0.87 25.82 -1.57
CA VAL A 55 0.36 26.61 -1.44
C VAL A 55 0.21 27.69 -0.37
N ALA A 56 -0.93 28.38 -0.35
CA ALA A 56 -1.22 29.38 0.68
C ALA A 56 -1.27 28.77 2.09
N MET A 57 -1.90 27.60 2.26
CA MET A 57 -1.96 26.89 3.54
C MET A 57 -0.57 26.47 4.03
N TYR A 58 0.26 25.90 3.16
CA TYR A 58 1.63 25.49 3.51
C TYR A 58 2.52 26.68 3.85
N LYS A 59 2.38 27.79 3.11
CA LYS A 59 3.05 29.06 3.45
C LYS A 59 2.62 29.59 4.81
N GLN A 60 1.32 29.56 5.11
CA GLN A 60 0.79 29.96 6.41
C GLN A 60 1.32 29.07 7.55
N ALA A 61 1.45 27.76 7.30
CA ALA A 61 1.99 26.81 8.26
C ALA A 61 3.52 26.87 8.43
N GLY A 62 4.23 27.61 7.56
CA GLY A 62 5.69 27.63 7.55
C GLY A 62 6.32 26.29 7.11
N ALA A 63 5.58 25.46 6.38
CA ALA A 63 6.00 24.13 5.95
C ALA A 63 6.34 24.11 4.43
N PRO A 64 7.33 23.30 4.00
CA PRO A 64 7.64 23.14 2.58
C PRO A 64 6.58 22.30 1.86
N LEU A 65 6.32 22.61 0.58
CA LEU A 65 5.46 21.83 -0.30
C LEU A 65 6.23 21.44 -1.58
N PRO A 66 7.21 20.53 -1.50
CA PRO A 66 8.08 20.22 -2.64
C PRO A 66 7.39 19.34 -3.69
N VAL A 67 6.36 18.60 -3.29
CA VAL A 67 5.67 17.60 -4.11
C VAL A 67 4.18 17.69 -3.86
N ILE A 68 3.37 17.58 -4.92
CA ILE A 68 1.92 17.34 -4.81
C ILE A 68 1.58 16.08 -5.61
N HIS A 69 0.94 15.13 -4.95
CA HIS A 69 0.47 13.89 -5.56
C HIS A 69 -0.94 14.08 -6.16
N PHE A 70 -1.10 13.80 -7.46
CA PHE A 70 -2.38 13.98 -8.19
C PHE A 70 -3.16 12.68 -8.41
N GLY A 71 -2.70 11.56 -7.83
CA GLY A 71 -3.37 10.27 -7.95
C GLY A 71 -3.11 9.66 -9.33
N GLY A 72 -4.17 9.21 -10.01
CA GLY A 72 -4.11 8.61 -11.34
C GLY A 72 -4.41 7.13 -11.40
N ASP A 73 -4.84 6.53 -10.31
CA ASP A 73 -5.17 5.13 -10.27
C ASP A 73 -6.51 4.84 -10.98
N GLU A 74 -6.59 3.68 -11.61
CA GLU A 74 -7.85 2.99 -11.95
C GLU A 74 -8.89 3.75 -12.77
N VAL A 75 -8.48 4.68 -13.64
CA VAL A 75 -9.46 5.38 -14.49
C VAL A 75 -10.10 4.41 -15.48
N PRO A 76 -11.44 4.29 -15.44
CA PRO A 76 -12.16 3.20 -16.11
C PRO A 76 -12.06 3.32 -17.63
N ALA A 77 -12.09 2.17 -18.29
CA ALA A 77 -12.29 2.12 -19.74
C ALA A 77 -13.62 2.78 -20.12
N HIS A 78 -13.68 3.30 -21.35
CA HIS A 78 -14.87 3.94 -21.95
C HIS A 78 -15.30 5.29 -21.38
N VAL A 79 -14.58 5.83 -20.39
CA VAL A 79 -14.84 7.17 -19.89
C VAL A 79 -14.54 8.24 -20.95
N TRP A 80 -15.38 9.28 -21.00
CA TRP A 80 -15.32 10.43 -21.91
C TRP A 80 -15.51 10.13 -23.41
N GLU A 81 -15.67 8.87 -23.83
CA GLU A 81 -15.79 8.49 -25.26
C GLU A 81 -16.98 9.17 -25.98
N LYS A 82 -17.99 9.60 -25.22
CA LYS A 82 -19.16 10.33 -25.73
C LYS A 82 -19.31 11.72 -25.10
N SER A 83 -18.22 12.31 -24.60
CA SER A 83 -18.20 13.69 -24.09
C SER A 83 -18.10 14.69 -25.25
N PRO A 84 -19.05 15.63 -25.41
CA PRO A 84 -18.88 16.73 -26.35
C PRO A 84 -17.64 17.59 -26.10
N ALA A 85 -17.21 17.74 -24.84
CA ALA A 85 -15.97 18.41 -24.48
C ALA A 85 -14.73 17.67 -25.03
N TYR A 86 -14.72 16.33 -24.96
CA TYR A 86 -13.67 15.51 -25.58
C TYR A 86 -13.59 15.74 -27.09
N GLU A 87 -14.73 15.68 -27.78
CA GLU A 87 -14.80 15.91 -29.23
C GLU A 87 -14.38 17.33 -29.62
N ALA A 88 -14.71 18.34 -28.79
CA ALA A 88 -14.27 19.72 -29.00
C ALA A 88 -12.75 19.89 -28.78
N LEU A 89 -12.20 19.26 -27.75
CA LEU A 89 -10.77 19.29 -27.46
C LEU A 89 -9.97 18.66 -28.61
N LYS A 90 -10.39 17.46 -29.05
CA LYS A 90 -9.73 16.69 -30.11
C LYS A 90 -9.57 17.47 -31.42
N LYS A 91 -10.51 18.36 -31.77
CA LYS A 91 -10.43 19.21 -32.96
C LYS A 91 -9.22 20.15 -32.96
N ASN A 92 -8.76 20.56 -31.78
CA ASN A 92 -7.64 21.50 -31.62
C ASN A 92 -6.34 20.82 -31.19
N HIS A 93 -6.36 19.51 -30.93
CA HIS A 93 -5.25 18.73 -30.38
C HIS A 93 -5.05 17.44 -31.20
N PRO A 94 -4.36 17.50 -32.36
CA PRO A 94 -4.19 16.37 -33.27
C PRO A 94 -3.42 15.18 -32.66
N GLU A 95 -2.67 15.42 -31.58
CA GLU A 95 -2.01 14.39 -30.79
C GLU A 95 -2.98 13.48 -30.00
N ILE A 96 -4.20 13.96 -29.73
CA ILE A 96 -5.24 13.22 -29.01
C ILE A 96 -6.04 12.39 -30.02
N LYS A 97 -5.77 11.08 -30.06
CA LYS A 97 -6.42 10.16 -31.03
C LYS A 97 -7.60 9.44 -30.41
N ASN A 98 -7.48 9.07 -29.13
CA ASN A 98 -8.50 8.38 -28.33
C ASN A 98 -8.52 8.93 -26.90
N THR A 99 -9.48 8.50 -26.09
CA THR A 99 -9.63 8.93 -24.69
C THR A 99 -8.45 8.52 -23.80
N GLY A 100 -7.69 7.49 -24.18
CA GLY A 100 -6.45 7.12 -23.48
C GLY A 100 -5.37 8.19 -23.59
N ASP A 101 -5.36 9.02 -24.64
CA ASP A 101 -4.41 10.13 -24.77
C ASP A 101 -4.73 11.29 -23.82
N LEU A 102 -5.97 11.38 -23.31
CA LEU A 102 -6.36 12.39 -22.33
C LEU A 102 -5.60 12.25 -21.01
N TRP A 103 -5.11 11.06 -20.71
CA TRP A 103 -4.22 10.81 -19.58
C TRP A 103 -2.96 11.69 -19.64
N TYR A 104 -2.26 11.63 -20.78
CA TYR A 104 -1.04 12.38 -21.01
C TYR A 104 -1.33 13.88 -21.13
N TYR A 105 -2.44 14.23 -21.78
CA TYR A 105 -2.88 15.62 -21.86
C TYR A 105 -3.09 16.23 -20.48
N PHE A 106 -3.81 15.52 -19.60
CA PHE A 106 -4.07 15.97 -18.23
C PHE A 106 -2.77 16.17 -17.45
N TYR A 107 -1.90 15.16 -17.38
CA TYR A 107 -0.68 15.26 -16.60
C TYR A 107 0.34 16.25 -17.16
N GLY A 108 0.42 16.42 -18.49
CA GLY A 108 1.24 17.48 -19.08
C GLY A 108 0.78 18.88 -18.65
N ARG A 109 -0.54 19.09 -18.57
CA ARG A 109 -1.14 20.35 -18.11
C ARG A 109 -0.94 20.56 -16.61
N VAL A 110 -1.17 19.54 -15.78
CA VAL A 110 -0.95 19.60 -14.32
C VAL A 110 0.51 19.87 -14.00
N ASN A 111 1.43 19.14 -14.62
CA ASN A 111 2.87 19.35 -14.46
C ASN A 111 3.27 20.79 -14.80
N SER A 112 2.72 21.36 -15.88
CA SER A 112 2.97 22.76 -16.24
C SER A 112 2.47 23.75 -15.19
N ILE A 113 1.35 23.46 -14.51
CA ILE A 113 0.83 24.28 -13.41
C ILE A 113 1.77 24.21 -12.20
N LEU A 114 2.21 23.01 -11.81
CA LEU A 114 3.06 22.78 -10.64
C LEU A 114 4.49 23.32 -10.84
N LYS A 115 5.06 23.15 -12.04
CA LYS A 115 6.40 23.67 -12.39
C LYS A 115 6.52 25.18 -12.22
N LYS A 116 5.49 25.94 -12.58
CA LYS A 116 5.45 27.41 -12.37
C LYS A 116 5.56 27.80 -10.89
N LYS A 117 5.25 26.87 -9.99
CA LYS A 117 5.28 27.05 -8.53
C LYS A 117 6.47 26.35 -7.87
N ASN A 118 7.40 25.79 -8.67
CA ASN A 118 8.53 24.97 -8.21
C ASN A 118 8.09 23.75 -7.38
N ILE A 119 6.98 23.12 -7.77
CA ILE A 119 6.45 21.92 -7.13
C ILE A 119 6.60 20.75 -8.10
N THR A 120 7.13 19.63 -7.60
CA THR A 120 7.22 18.38 -8.34
C THR A 120 5.85 17.69 -8.38
N LEU A 121 5.47 17.20 -9.56
CA LEU A 121 4.29 16.34 -9.72
C LEU A 121 4.61 14.91 -9.26
N ALA A 122 3.77 14.35 -8.39
CA ALA A 122 3.72 12.93 -8.09
C ALA A 122 2.38 12.31 -8.53
N GLY A 123 2.37 11.01 -8.76
CA GLY A 123 1.18 10.24 -9.12
C GLY A 123 1.44 8.74 -9.00
N TRP A 124 0.37 7.95 -9.05
CA TRP A 124 0.47 6.48 -9.15
C TRP A 124 1.12 6.07 -10.47
N GLU A 125 1.61 4.84 -10.58
CA GLU A 125 2.35 4.35 -11.75
C GLU A 125 1.69 4.65 -13.10
N GLU A 126 0.35 4.61 -13.16
CA GLU A 126 -0.41 4.87 -14.39
C GLU A 126 -0.05 6.22 -15.01
N MET A 127 0.26 7.25 -14.20
CA MET A 127 0.74 8.55 -14.69
C MET A 127 1.98 8.42 -15.58
N ALA A 128 2.87 7.50 -15.22
CA ALA A 128 4.16 7.29 -15.88
C ALA A 128 4.11 6.23 -16.98
N LEU A 129 2.93 5.66 -17.29
CA LEU A 129 2.79 4.59 -18.27
C LEU A 129 2.09 5.06 -19.54
N ARG A 130 2.57 4.56 -20.68
CA ARG A 130 1.95 4.75 -21.99
C ARG A 130 1.42 3.43 -22.53
N LYS A 131 0.11 3.40 -22.83
CA LYS A 131 -0.53 2.27 -23.53
C LYS A 131 0.02 2.17 -24.94
N THR A 132 0.37 0.96 -25.36
CA THR A 132 0.80 0.63 -26.72
C THR A 132 0.34 -0.78 -27.10
N THR A 133 0.64 -1.22 -28.32
CA THR A 133 0.46 -2.61 -28.77
C THR A 133 1.83 -3.20 -29.10
N LEU A 134 2.12 -4.38 -28.56
CA LEU A 134 3.29 -5.19 -28.88
C LEU A 134 2.79 -6.55 -29.37
N ASP A 135 3.17 -6.94 -30.58
CA ASP A 135 2.77 -8.22 -31.20
C ASP A 135 1.25 -8.48 -31.18
N GLY A 136 0.45 -7.42 -31.36
CA GLY A 136 -1.02 -7.48 -31.34
C GLY A 136 -1.65 -7.47 -29.94
N HIS A 137 -0.84 -7.41 -28.87
CA HIS A 137 -1.31 -7.38 -27.49
C HIS A 137 -1.16 -5.98 -26.87
N PRO A 138 -2.18 -5.45 -26.18
CA PRO A 138 -2.05 -4.24 -25.38
C PRO A 138 -0.97 -4.41 -24.32
N THR A 139 -0.06 -3.44 -24.22
CA THR A 139 0.99 -3.42 -23.20
C THR A 139 1.27 -1.99 -22.75
N TYR A 140 2.05 -1.85 -21.69
CA TYR A 140 2.45 -0.57 -21.13
C TYR A 140 3.97 -0.40 -21.23
N LEU A 141 4.37 0.81 -21.60
CA LEU A 141 5.77 1.25 -21.60
C LEU A 141 5.90 2.41 -20.61
N PRO A 142 7.05 2.61 -19.96
CA PRO A 142 7.36 3.91 -19.36
C PRO A 142 7.14 5.02 -20.38
N ASN A 143 6.39 6.06 -20.03
CA ASN A 143 6.01 7.12 -20.95
C ASN A 143 7.25 7.98 -21.28
N PRO A 144 7.79 7.92 -22.51
CA PRO A 144 9.04 8.63 -22.82
C PRO A 144 8.90 10.16 -22.74
N GLN A 145 7.68 10.69 -22.81
CA GLN A 145 7.41 12.13 -22.75
C GLN A 145 7.65 12.72 -21.37
N PHE A 146 7.48 11.93 -20.29
CA PHE A 146 7.57 12.45 -18.92
C PHE A 146 8.82 11.99 -18.16
N VAL A 147 9.61 11.07 -18.72
CA VAL A 147 10.86 10.57 -18.09
C VAL A 147 11.76 11.71 -17.63
N ASN A 148 11.96 12.74 -18.48
CA ASN A 148 12.87 13.85 -18.20
C ASN A 148 12.18 15.05 -17.52
N GLU A 149 10.91 14.91 -17.13
CA GLU A 149 10.15 16.01 -16.53
C GLU A 149 10.41 16.16 -15.03
N GLY A 150 11.13 15.22 -14.41
CA GLY A 150 11.44 15.21 -12.97
C GLY A 150 10.26 14.76 -12.10
N MET A 151 9.29 14.06 -12.69
CA MET A 151 8.11 13.57 -11.96
C MET A 151 8.48 12.45 -10.99
N GLN A 152 7.81 12.44 -9.84
CA GLN A 152 7.80 11.32 -8.92
C GLN A 152 6.69 10.34 -9.31
N VAL A 153 6.95 9.04 -9.15
CA VAL A 153 5.97 7.99 -9.37
C VAL A 153 5.95 7.04 -8.18
N ASP A 154 4.76 6.86 -7.62
CA ASP A 154 4.53 5.93 -6.53
C ASP A 154 4.04 4.62 -7.14
N VAL A 155 4.86 3.55 -7.05
CA VAL A 155 4.57 2.29 -7.74
C VAL A 155 4.04 1.26 -6.76
N TRP A 156 2.77 0.92 -6.90
CA TRP A 156 2.05 0.00 -6.03
C TRP A 156 1.95 -1.42 -6.56
N ASN A 157 1.80 -1.60 -7.87
CA ASN A 157 1.49 -2.91 -8.42
C ASN A 157 2.74 -3.79 -8.53
N ASN A 158 2.73 -4.87 -7.76
CA ASN A 158 3.65 -5.98 -7.92
C ASN A 158 2.98 -7.31 -7.57
N VAL A 159 1.66 -7.42 -7.80
CA VAL A 159 0.90 -8.63 -7.50
C VAL A 159 1.49 -9.79 -8.29
N LEU A 160 1.82 -10.87 -7.57
CA LEU A 160 2.55 -12.00 -8.14
C LEU A 160 1.65 -12.82 -9.04
N GLY A 161 2.10 -13.01 -10.28
CA GLY A 161 1.38 -13.69 -11.34
C GLY A 161 0.56 -12.75 -12.23
N ASP A 162 0.38 -11.49 -11.85
CA ASP A 162 -0.43 -10.52 -12.61
C ASP A 162 0.40 -9.76 -13.67
N GLY A 163 1.71 -10.03 -13.76
CA GLY A 163 2.56 -9.61 -14.88
C GLY A 163 3.31 -8.28 -14.70
N GLN A 164 2.99 -7.51 -13.65
CA GLN A 164 3.62 -6.22 -13.33
C GLN A 164 4.64 -6.31 -12.19
N GLU A 165 5.16 -7.51 -11.90
CA GLU A 165 6.09 -7.73 -10.80
C GLU A 165 7.35 -6.84 -10.87
N ASP A 166 7.80 -6.45 -12.07
CA ASP A 166 8.99 -5.64 -12.31
C ASP A 166 8.68 -4.18 -12.68
N LEU A 167 7.43 -3.72 -12.52
CA LEU A 167 7.00 -2.40 -12.99
C LEU A 167 7.80 -1.26 -12.36
N ALA A 168 8.02 -1.32 -11.05
CA ALA A 168 8.83 -0.33 -10.35
C ALA A 168 10.26 -0.26 -10.90
N TYR A 169 10.84 -1.41 -11.24
CA TYR A 169 12.19 -1.47 -11.80
C TYR A 169 12.23 -0.98 -13.24
N LYS A 170 11.22 -1.27 -14.05
CA LYS A 170 11.08 -0.69 -15.40
C LYS A 170 11.03 0.84 -15.37
N LEU A 171 10.22 1.41 -14.48
CA LEU A 171 10.07 2.87 -14.35
C LEU A 171 11.36 3.53 -13.83
N ALA A 172 11.99 2.94 -12.81
CA ALA A 172 13.26 3.43 -12.27
C ALA A 172 14.41 3.32 -13.30
N ASN A 173 14.52 2.19 -14.01
CA ASN A 173 15.48 2.02 -15.10
C ASN A 173 15.23 3.00 -16.25
N ALA A 174 13.99 3.42 -16.46
CA ALA A 174 13.65 4.40 -17.49
C ALA A 174 13.97 5.85 -17.08
N GLY A 175 14.21 6.14 -15.80
CA GLY A 175 14.60 7.48 -15.32
C GLY A 175 13.60 8.16 -14.37
N TYR A 176 12.45 7.54 -14.08
CA TYR A 176 11.46 8.12 -13.17
C TYR A 176 11.90 8.05 -11.71
N LYS A 177 11.68 9.13 -10.95
CA LYS A 177 11.89 9.13 -9.50
C LYS A 177 10.82 8.28 -8.84
N THR A 178 11.19 7.07 -8.45
CA THR A 178 10.29 6.00 -8.07
C THR A 178 10.25 5.83 -6.56
N VAL A 179 9.06 5.91 -5.97
CA VAL A 179 8.77 5.52 -4.59
C VAL A 179 8.14 4.13 -4.62
N LEU A 180 8.72 3.20 -3.86
CA LEU A 180 8.19 1.84 -3.76
C LEU A 180 7.03 1.83 -2.77
N THR A 181 5.84 1.52 -3.26
CA THR A 181 4.60 1.35 -2.47
C THR A 181 4.05 -0.06 -2.72
N CYS A 182 4.91 -1.07 -2.89
CA CYS A 182 4.53 -2.41 -3.34
C CYS A 182 3.41 -3.06 -2.49
N VAL A 183 2.28 -3.39 -3.13
CA VAL A 183 1.11 -3.97 -2.45
C VAL A 183 1.41 -5.30 -1.76
N THR A 184 2.36 -6.09 -2.24
CA THR A 184 2.72 -7.37 -1.60
C THR A 184 3.53 -7.21 -0.32
N ASN A 185 3.85 -5.99 0.11
CA ASN A 185 4.69 -5.74 1.28
C ASN A 185 4.27 -4.52 2.12
N LEU A 186 3.79 -3.44 1.48
CA LEU A 186 3.76 -2.10 2.07
C LEU A 186 2.34 -1.53 2.26
N TYR A 187 1.30 -2.35 2.10
CA TYR A 187 -0.08 -1.93 2.34
C TYR A 187 -0.52 -2.29 3.77
N PHE A 188 -0.84 -1.29 4.57
CA PHE A 188 -1.25 -1.47 5.96
C PHE A 188 -2.65 -2.06 6.09
N ASP A 189 -3.55 -1.75 5.14
CA ASP A 189 -4.94 -2.17 5.06
C ASP A 189 -5.12 -3.66 4.69
N MET A 190 -4.04 -4.34 4.32
CA MET A 190 -4.07 -5.79 4.09
C MET A 190 -4.17 -6.58 5.39
N ALA A 191 -5.06 -7.56 5.40
CA ALA A 191 -5.21 -8.52 6.49
C ALA A 191 -3.89 -9.25 6.75
N THR A 192 -3.55 -9.50 8.01
CA THR A 192 -2.29 -10.17 8.36
C THR A 192 -2.28 -11.66 8.06
N TYR A 193 -3.44 -12.32 8.11
CA TYR A 193 -3.62 -13.72 7.74
C TYR A 193 -5.05 -13.98 7.28
N LYS A 194 -5.25 -15.14 6.66
CA LYS A 194 -6.55 -15.54 6.14
C LYS A 194 -7.46 -16.06 7.25
N SER A 195 -8.20 -15.16 7.89
CA SER A 195 -9.20 -15.53 8.89
C SER A 195 -10.32 -14.50 8.95
N TRP A 196 -11.48 -14.93 9.45
CA TRP A 196 -12.66 -14.08 9.60
C TRP A 196 -12.52 -13.04 10.73
N ASP A 197 -11.63 -13.31 11.69
CA ASP A 197 -11.35 -12.45 12.86
C ASP A 197 -10.24 -11.43 12.62
N GLU A 198 -9.63 -11.41 11.42
CA GLU A 198 -8.59 -10.45 11.06
C GLU A 198 -9.14 -9.40 10.07
N PRO A 199 -9.11 -8.10 10.42
CA PRO A 199 -9.61 -7.05 9.54
C PRO A 199 -8.65 -6.77 8.38
N GLY A 200 -9.19 -6.19 7.31
CA GLY A 200 -8.43 -5.73 6.15
C GLY A 200 -8.88 -6.36 4.84
N TYR A 201 -8.50 -5.71 3.73
CA TYR A 201 -8.59 -6.32 2.42
C TYR A 201 -7.48 -7.35 2.22
N TYR A 202 -7.52 -8.08 1.12
CA TYR A 202 -6.58 -9.17 0.85
C TYR A 202 -6.39 -9.43 -0.64
N TRP A 203 -6.70 -8.43 -1.48
CA TRP A 203 -6.66 -8.59 -2.92
C TRP A 203 -5.24 -8.76 -3.45
N GLY A 204 -4.25 -8.14 -2.80
CA GLY A 204 -2.84 -8.18 -3.19
C GLY A 204 -2.02 -9.23 -2.43
N ALA A 205 -2.19 -9.35 -1.12
CA ALA A 205 -1.50 -10.32 -0.27
C ALA A 205 -2.07 -10.33 1.16
N PHE A 206 -1.60 -11.28 1.99
CA PHE A 206 -1.70 -11.21 3.45
C PHE A 206 -0.39 -10.65 4.02
N LEU A 207 -0.48 -9.56 4.78
CA LEU A 207 0.69 -8.80 5.23
C LEU A 207 0.79 -8.77 6.75
N GLY A 208 1.68 -9.60 7.28
CA GLY A 208 2.25 -9.44 8.61
C GLY A 208 3.42 -8.46 8.62
N ILE A 209 3.84 -8.08 9.83
CA ILE A 209 5.00 -7.19 10.00
C ILE A 209 6.30 -7.80 9.43
N ASP A 210 6.38 -9.12 9.31
CA ASP A 210 7.46 -9.84 8.65
C ASP A 210 7.62 -9.40 7.19
N LYS A 211 6.53 -9.17 6.46
CA LYS A 211 6.57 -8.75 5.05
C LYS A 211 7.14 -7.34 4.86
N PHE A 212 6.94 -6.47 5.84
CA PHE A 212 7.53 -5.13 5.85
C PHE A 212 9.03 -5.21 6.18
N PHE A 213 9.39 -5.97 7.20
CA PHE A 213 10.79 -6.12 7.62
C PHE A 213 11.64 -6.85 6.58
N SER A 214 11.09 -7.88 5.94
CA SER A 214 11.79 -8.66 4.94
C SER A 214 11.92 -7.94 3.60
N PHE A 215 11.25 -6.80 3.38
CA PHE A 215 11.30 -6.15 2.07
C PHE A 215 12.74 -5.76 1.69
N ILE A 216 13.15 -6.15 0.47
CA ILE A 216 14.47 -5.82 -0.11
C ILE A 216 14.24 -4.81 -1.25
N PRO A 217 14.34 -3.49 -1.02
CA PRO A 217 13.94 -2.49 -2.01
C PRO A 217 14.58 -2.67 -3.39
N PHE A 218 15.89 -2.97 -3.40
CA PHE A 218 16.67 -3.12 -4.63
C PHE A 218 16.63 -4.53 -5.23
N ASP A 219 16.01 -5.50 -4.56
CA ASP A 219 15.86 -6.88 -5.04
C ASP A 219 14.71 -7.64 -4.33
N TYR A 220 13.47 -7.19 -4.49
CA TYR A 220 12.35 -7.83 -3.78
C TYR A 220 11.99 -9.21 -4.37
N PHE A 221 12.47 -9.59 -5.57
CA PHE A 221 12.28 -10.96 -6.09
C PHE A 221 13.07 -12.02 -5.31
N LYS A 222 14.14 -11.62 -4.61
CA LYS A 222 15.02 -12.56 -3.93
C LYS A 222 14.28 -13.37 -2.88
N ASN A 223 13.42 -12.73 -2.09
CA ASN A 223 12.69 -13.36 -0.98
C ASN A 223 11.17 -13.26 -1.10
N THR A 224 10.69 -13.04 -2.32
CA THR A 224 9.28 -13.21 -2.65
C THR A 224 9.03 -14.68 -2.97
N ASP A 225 8.34 -15.37 -2.06
CA ASP A 225 8.20 -16.84 -2.11
C ASP A 225 6.75 -17.34 -2.09
N VAL A 226 5.75 -16.46 -1.88
CA VAL A 226 4.33 -16.85 -1.82
C VAL A 226 3.44 -15.90 -2.60
N ASP A 227 2.37 -16.42 -3.20
CA ASP A 227 1.36 -15.67 -3.95
C ASP A 227 0.41 -14.89 -3.02
N LYS A 228 -0.57 -14.19 -3.61
CA LYS A 228 -1.60 -13.43 -2.87
C LYS A 228 -2.43 -14.26 -1.90
N ASN A 229 -2.47 -15.59 -2.08
CA ASN A 229 -3.16 -16.53 -1.20
C ASN A 229 -2.23 -17.17 -0.15
N GLY A 230 -0.96 -16.78 -0.10
CA GLY A 230 0.04 -17.37 0.78
C GLY A 230 0.56 -18.75 0.32
N LYS A 231 0.33 -19.13 -0.94
CA LYS A 231 0.83 -20.40 -1.51
C LYS A 231 2.22 -20.20 -2.11
N PRO A 232 3.13 -21.18 -2.01
CA PRO A 232 4.45 -21.10 -2.65
C PRO A 232 4.35 -20.78 -4.14
N ILE A 233 5.15 -19.83 -4.62
CA ILE A 233 5.23 -19.50 -6.05
C ILE A 233 6.22 -20.39 -6.80
N ASP A 234 6.01 -20.51 -8.10
CA ASP A 234 7.04 -20.97 -9.02
C ASP A 234 7.94 -19.79 -9.42
N ARG A 235 9.25 -19.87 -9.11
CA ARG A 235 10.20 -18.80 -9.41
C ARG A 235 10.35 -18.49 -10.91
N ARG A 236 9.84 -19.34 -11.80
CA ARG A 236 9.77 -19.07 -13.25
C ARG A 236 8.95 -17.82 -13.59
N ILE A 237 8.09 -17.33 -12.69
CA ILE A 237 7.37 -16.06 -12.91
C ILE A 237 8.31 -14.85 -13.07
N PHE A 238 9.56 -14.95 -12.59
CA PHE A 238 10.56 -13.90 -12.71
C PHE A 238 11.41 -14.00 -13.98
N VAL A 239 11.25 -15.06 -14.80
CA VAL A 239 11.99 -15.20 -16.06
C VAL A 239 11.55 -14.11 -17.02
N GLY A 240 12.52 -13.37 -17.58
CA GLY A 240 12.27 -12.25 -18.50
C GLY A 240 11.86 -10.94 -17.81
N LYS A 241 11.73 -10.91 -16.48
CA LYS A 241 11.48 -9.69 -15.71
C LYS A 241 12.74 -8.84 -15.59
N GLN A 242 12.57 -7.53 -15.67
CA GLN A 242 13.67 -6.59 -15.52
C GLN A 242 14.16 -6.54 -14.08
N ARG A 243 15.48 -6.52 -13.95
CA ARG A 243 16.18 -6.28 -12.68
C ARG A 243 16.56 -4.81 -12.61
N LEU A 244 16.76 -4.31 -11.40
CA LEU A 244 17.17 -2.93 -11.21
C LEU A 244 18.63 -2.77 -11.67
N THR A 245 18.85 -1.83 -12.58
CA THR A 245 20.21 -1.44 -13.02
C THR A 245 20.85 -0.51 -11.99
N ASP A 246 22.16 -0.29 -12.05
CA ASP A 246 22.81 0.68 -11.16
C ASP A 246 22.26 2.10 -11.36
N TYR A 247 21.97 2.49 -12.61
CA TYR A 247 21.23 3.72 -12.91
C TYR A 247 19.83 3.73 -12.29
N GLY A 248 19.08 2.63 -12.42
CA GLY A 248 17.76 2.50 -11.82
C GLY A 248 17.76 2.61 -10.30
N LYS A 249 18.80 2.11 -9.61
CA LYS A 249 18.94 2.25 -8.15
C LYS A 249 18.97 3.71 -7.71
N GLU A 250 19.63 4.59 -8.46
CA GLU A 250 19.68 6.03 -8.18
C GLU A 250 18.32 6.72 -8.36
N ASN A 251 17.37 6.05 -9.01
CA ASN A 251 16.02 6.54 -9.22
C ASN A 251 14.99 5.98 -8.23
N ILE A 252 15.37 5.02 -7.37
CA ILE A 252 14.55 4.64 -6.21
C ILE A 252 14.79 5.67 -5.11
N ILE A 253 13.80 6.54 -4.87
CA ILE A 253 13.95 7.69 -3.96
C ILE A 253 13.31 7.49 -2.58
N GLY A 254 12.58 6.40 -2.37
CA GLY A 254 11.99 6.11 -1.06
C GLY A 254 11.07 4.90 -1.03
N LEU A 255 10.60 4.61 0.19
CA LEU A 255 9.55 3.64 0.48
C LEU A 255 8.34 4.37 1.05
N GLN A 256 7.14 3.90 0.71
CA GLN A 256 5.90 4.42 1.26
C GLN A 256 5.01 3.26 1.70
N GLY A 257 4.38 3.42 2.87
CA GLY A 257 3.33 2.53 3.34
C GLY A 257 1.96 3.16 3.12
N ALA A 258 1.05 2.46 2.45
CA ALA A 258 -0.29 2.96 2.17
C ALA A 258 -1.30 2.38 3.19
N LEU A 259 -2.18 3.22 3.73
CA LEU A 259 -3.36 2.75 4.46
C LEU A 259 -4.61 3.23 3.71
N TRP A 260 -5.29 2.29 3.05
CA TRP A 260 -6.61 2.53 2.49
C TRP A 260 -7.69 2.32 3.57
N ALA A 261 -8.78 3.09 3.49
CA ALA A 261 -9.69 3.30 4.61
C ALA A 261 -11.13 2.78 4.37
N GLU A 262 -11.36 1.91 3.39
CA GLU A 262 -12.69 1.38 3.06
C GLU A 262 -13.35 0.69 4.25
N THR A 263 -12.56 -0.03 5.05
CA THR A 263 -13.02 -0.75 6.25
C THR A 263 -12.51 -0.14 7.56
N VAL A 264 -11.69 0.91 7.49
CA VAL A 264 -11.11 1.59 8.65
C VAL A 264 -12.01 2.76 9.05
N LYS A 265 -12.89 2.52 10.03
CA LYS A 265 -13.98 3.44 10.41
C LYS A 265 -13.70 4.23 11.68
N THR A 266 -12.65 3.88 12.43
CA THR A 266 -12.29 4.56 13.68
C THR A 266 -10.78 4.79 13.78
N PRO A 267 -10.33 5.78 14.57
CA PRO A 267 -8.91 5.97 14.87
C PRO A 267 -8.23 4.72 15.45
N GLN A 268 -8.93 3.94 16.28
CA GLN A 268 -8.38 2.71 16.86
C GLN A 268 -8.17 1.62 15.80
N GLN A 269 -9.06 1.53 14.81
CA GLN A 269 -8.86 0.63 13.67
C GLN A 269 -7.68 1.08 12.81
N MET A 270 -7.52 2.39 12.60
CA MET A 270 -6.34 2.94 11.91
C MET A 270 -5.06 2.55 12.64
N GLU A 271 -5.00 2.74 13.95
CA GLU A 271 -3.86 2.34 14.78
C GLU A 271 -3.60 0.83 14.75
N TYR A 272 -4.65 0.00 14.75
CA TYR A 272 -4.53 -1.46 14.62
C TYR A 272 -3.89 -1.86 13.28
N MET A 273 -4.31 -1.25 12.18
CA MET A 273 -3.79 -1.58 10.84
C MET A 273 -2.36 -1.07 10.62
N ILE A 274 -2.00 0.08 11.21
CA ILE A 274 -0.68 0.72 11.06
C ILE A 274 0.34 0.08 12.01
N PHE A 275 0.00 -0.11 13.28
CA PHE A 275 0.96 -0.56 14.29
C PHE A 275 0.82 -2.05 14.61
N PRO A 276 1.92 -2.81 14.65
CA PRO A 276 3.32 -2.34 14.62
C PRO A 276 3.99 -2.29 13.25
N LYS A 277 3.27 -2.55 12.14
CA LYS A 277 3.84 -2.61 10.78
C LYS A 277 4.66 -1.36 10.41
N LEU A 278 4.23 -0.18 10.84
CA LEU A 278 4.94 1.09 10.62
C LEU A 278 6.36 1.11 11.19
N ILE A 279 6.62 0.40 12.30
CA ILE A 279 7.96 0.30 12.88
C ILE A 279 8.88 -0.50 11.96
N ALA A 280 8.38 -1.59 11.36
CA ALA A 280 9.16 -2.37 10.40
C ALA A 280 9.38 -1.60 9.08
N LEU A 281 8.38 -0.84 8.62
CA LEU A 281 8.58 0.08 7.50
C LEU A 281 9.68 1.11 7.83
N GLY A 282 9.65 1.72 9.01
CA GLY A 282 10.68 2.67 9.45
C GLY A 282 12.07 2.05 9.48
N GLU A 283 12.20 0.83 10.03
CA GLU A 283 13.47 0.07 10.00
C GLU A 283 13.98 -0.13 8.58
N ARG A 284 13.07 -0.42 7.62
CA ARG A 284 13.42 -0.66 6.21
C ARG A 284 13.66 0.56 5.35
N ALA A 285 13.01 1.67 5.68
CA ALA A 285 13.25 2.94 5.05
C ALA A 285 14.54 3.64 5.56
N TRP A 286 14.94 3.38 6.81
CA TRP A 286 16.01 4.15 7.47
C TRP A 286 17.30 3.38 7.71
N ALA A 287 17.23 2.16 8.23
CA ALA A 287 18.44 1.45 8.66
C ALA A 287 19.31 1.03 7.47
N LYS A 288 20.62 0.89 7.72
CA LYS A 288 21.58 0.39 6.73
C LYS A 288 21.06 -0.92 6.12
N ASP A 289 21.25 -1.08 4.82
CA ASP A 289 20.91 -2.30 4.11
C ASP A 289 21.53 -3.53 4.81
N PRO A 290 20.72 -4.47 5.32
CA PRO A 290 21.21 -5.61 6.08
C PRO A 290 22.07 -6.53 5.24
N ALA A 291 23.08 -7.17 5.84
CA ALA A 291 24.00 -8.02 5.08
C ALA A 291 23.31 -9.22 4.40
N TRP A 292 22.18 -9.70 4.94
CA TRP A 292 21.42 -10.82 4.36
C TRP A 292 20.78 -10.48 3.00
N THR A 293 20.56 -9.19 2.70
CA THR A 293 19.97 -8.78 1.41
C THR A 293 20.94 -9.00 0.25
N ASN A 294 22.25 -8.98 0.51
CA ASN A 294 23.31 -9.14 -0.50
C ASN A 294 24.01 -10.51 -0.47
N GLU A 295 23.74 -11.35 0.54
CA GLU A 295 24.32 -12.70 0.64
C GLU A 295 23.80 -13.62 -0.46
N LEU A 296 24.70 -14.27 -1.21
CA LEU A 296 24.37 -15.09 -2.38
C LEU A 296 23.97 -16.52 -1.99
N ASP A 297 24.52 -17.04 -0.89
CA ASP A 297 24.11 -18.32 -0.34
C ASP A 297 22.74 -18.16 0.34
N SER A 298 21.71 -18.81 -0.20
CA SER A 298 20.34 -18.67 0.28
C SER A 298 20.13 -19.22 1.70
N ALA A 299 20.85 -20.27 2.09
CA ALA A 299 20.76 -20.84 3.43
C ALA A 299 21.41 -19.90 4.46
N LYS A 300 22.57 -19.34 4.11
CA LYS A 300 23.26 -18.37 4.95
C LYS A 300 22.48 -17.05 5.05
N ALA A 301 21.94 -16.55 3.93
CA ALA A 301 21.08 -15.37 3.92
C ALA A 301 19.86 -15.56 4.82
N LYS A 302 19.22 -16.74 4.76
CA LYS A 302 18.08 -17.08 5.62
C LYS A 302 18.47 -17.13 7.11
N GLN A 303 19.62 -17.68 7.45
CA GLN A 303 20.11 -17.68 8.82
C GLN A 303 20.33 -16.25 9.33
N MET A 304 21.04 -15.43 8.57
CA MET A 304 21.29 -14.03 8.91
C MET A 304 19.99 -13.21 9.03
N TYR A 305 19.02 -13.44 8.14
CA TYR A 305 17.69 -12.85 8.25
C TYR A 305 17.00 -13.25 9.56
N ASN A 306 17.02 -14.54 9.93
CA ASN A 306 16.41 -15.01 11.17
C ASN A 306 17.05 -14.38 12.41
N ASP A 307 18.37 -14.20 12.41
CA ASP A 307 19.09 -13.54 13.49
C ASP A 307 18.68 -12.07 13.62
N ASP A 308 18.55 -11.35 12.51
CA ASP A 308 18.11 -9.96 12.47
C ASP A 308 16.65 -9.81 12.87
N TRP A 309 15.78 -10.67 12.33
CA TRP A 309 14.36 -10.73 12.67
C TRP A 309 14.15 -11.00 14.17
N SER A 310 14.88 -11.97 14.73
CA SER A 310 14.84 -12.30 16.15
C SER A 310 15.21 -11.09 17.01
N ARG A 311 16.27 -10.35 16.66
CA ARG A 311 16.63 -9.12 17.37
C ARG A 311 15.54 -8.06 17.26
N PHE A 312 15.01 -7.84 16.05
CA PHE A 312 13.94 -6.87 15.80
C PHE A 312 12.69 -7.15 16.63
N VAL A 313 12.14 -8.37 16.58
CA VAL A 313 10.90 -8.70 17.32
C VAL A 313 11.10 -8.73 18.83
N ASN A 314 12.32 -9.03 19.32
CA ASN A 314 12.64 -8.91 20.74
C ASN A 314 12.66 -7.44 21.19
N VAL A 315 13.26 -6.54 20.42
CA VAL A 315 13.22 -5.09 20.72
C VAL A 315 11.78 -4.59 20.66
N LEU A 316 11.04 -4.98 19.63
CA LEU A 316 9.64 -4.59 19.46
C LEU A 316 8.78 -5.04 20.64
N GLY A 317 8.81 -6.33 21.00
CA GLY A 317 7.97 -6.90 22.04
C GLY A 317 8.38 -6.52 23.47
N LYS A 318 9.69 -6.37 23.75
CA LYS A 318 10.18 -6.07 25.10
C LYS A 318 10.31 -4.57 25.39
N ARG A 319 10.35 -3.71 24.36
CA ARG A 319 10.61 -2.27 24.54
C ARG A 319 9.60 -1.37 23.83
N GLU A 320 9.44 -1.50 22.51
CA GLU A 320 8.66 -0.52 21.74
C GLU A 320 7.15 -0.67 21.96
N LEU A 321 6.61 -1.89 21.96
CA LEU A 321 5.18 -2.13 22.20
C LEU A 321 4.75 -1.78 23.63
N PRO A 322 5.53 -2.12 24.68
CA PRO A 322 5.29 -1.58 26.01
C PRO A 322 5.27 -0.05 26.02
N ARG A 323 6.19 0.63 25.33
CA ARG A 323 6.17 2.10 25.22
C ARG A 323 4.87 2.60 24.57
N LEU A 324 4.49 2.06 23.41
CA LEU A 324 3.27 2.44 22.69
C LEU A 324 1.98 2.16 23.48
N ALA A 325 1.98 1.21 24.40
CA ALA A 325 0.82 0.97 25.26
C ALA A 325 0.53 2.17 26.20
N TYR A 326 1.54 2.97 26.55
CA TYR A 326 1.41 4.12 27.45
C TYR A 326 1.55 5.48 26.76
N GLU A 327 2.35 5.56 25.70
CA GLU A 327 2.59 6.78 24.94
C GLU A 327 1.30 7.33 24.31
N GLY A 328 1.10 8.66 24.36
CA GLY A 328 -0.09 9.30 23.79
C GLY A 328 -1.44 8.88 24.41
N GLY A 329 -1.44 8.24 25.59
CA GLY A 329 -2.63 7.63 26.20
C GLY A 329 -2.79 6.13 25.91
N GLY A 330 -1.96 5.60 25.00
CA GLY A 330 -1.92 4.21 24.58
C GLY A 330 -2.54 3.97 23.21
N TYR A 331 -1.72 3.50 22.28
CA TYR A 331 -2.14 3.18 20.92
C TYR A 331 -2.86 1.83 20.85
N ALA A 332 -3.89 1.73 20.02
CA ALA A 332 -4.64 0.50 19.74
C ALA A 332 -3.92 -0.42 18.73
N PHE A 333 -2.60 -0.58 18.85
CA PHE A 333 -1.80 -1.44 17.96
C PHE A 333 -2.30 -2.88 17.95
N ARG A 334 -2.08 -3.61 16.84
CA ARG A 334 -2.44 -5.04 16.76
C ARG A 334 -1.67 -5.89 17.76
N ILE A 335 -2.39 -6.65 18.59
CA ILE A 335 -1.82 -7.71 19.42
C ILE A 335 -1.98 -9.03 18.66
N PRO A 336 -0.90 -9.78 18.41
CA PRO A 336 -0.96 -10.98 17.60
C PRO A 336 -1.82 -12.04 18.29
N LYS A 337 -2.63 -12.77 17.50
CA LYS A 337 -3.19 -14.05 17.92
C LYS A 337 -2.03 -14.99 18.31
N PRO A 338 -2.15 -15.84 19.34
CA PRO A 338 -1.14 -16.84 19.64
C PRO A 338 -1.17 -17.98 18.62
N GLY A 339 -0.01 -18.53 18.30
CA GLY A 339 0.08 -19.78 17.53
C GLY A 339 -0.12 -20.96 18.46
N VAL A 340 -0.95 -21.93 18.07
CA VAL A 340 -1.26 -23.10 18.90
C VAL A 340 -1.15 -24.38 18.07
N ILE A 341 -0.42 -25.37 18.59
CA ILE A 341 -0.34 -26.71 18.00
C ILE A 341 -0.67 -27.78 19.03
N LEU A 342 -1.32 -28.86 18.58
CA LEU A 342 -1.53 -30.06 19.39
C LEU A 342 -0.41 -31.06 19.08
N LYS A 343 0.35 -31.46 20.11
CA LYS A 343 1.39 -32.47 20.02
C LYS A 343 1.37 -33.34 21.27
N ASP A 344 1.39 -34.66 21.10
CA ASP A 344 1.45 -35.63 22.20
C ASP A 344 0.38 -35.40 23.29
N GLY A 345 -0.85 -35.05 22.87
CA GLY A 345 -1.98 -34.78 23.77
C GLY A 345 -1.92 -33.45 24.52
N LYS A 346 -0.96 -32.57 24.18
CA LYS A 346 -0.78 -31.25 24.80
C LYS A 346 -0.78 -30.12 23.79
N TYR A 347 -1.31 -28.98 24.20
CA TYR A 347 -1.23 -27.74 23.45
C TYR A 347 0.07 -27.01 23.76
N TYR A 348 0.80 -26.71 22.69
CA TYR A 348 1.96 -25.83 22.71
C TYR A 348 1.55 -24.50 22.10
N ALA A 349 1.83 -23.40 22.80
CA ALA A 349 1.55 -22.06 22.34
C ALA A 349 2.82 -21.20 22.23
N ASN A 350 2.85 -20.29 21.26
CA ASN A 350 3.87 -19.28 21.10
C ASN A 350 3.26 -17.91 20.74
N VAL A 351 4.09 -16.87 20.79
CA VAL A 351 3.71 -15.49 20.45
C VAL A 351 4.76 -14.87 19.55
N GLN A 352 4.30 -14.08 18.59
CA GLN A 352 5.15 -13.41 17.60
C GLN A 352 6.15 -12.41 18.22
N TYR A 353 5.75 -11.71 19.29
CA TYR A 353 6.58 -10.69 19.95
C TYR A 353 7.01 -11.16 21.35
N PRO A 354 8.27 -11.62 21.51
CA PRO A 354 8.81 -11.94 22.83
C PRO A 354 8.67 -10.74 23.78
N GLY A 355 8.13 -10.96 24.98
CA GLY A 355 7.79 -9.90 25.94
C GLY A 355 6.30 -9.76 26.20
N MET A 356 5.45 -10.23 25.27
CA MET A 356 4.00 -10.37 25.52
C MET A 356 3.68 -11.65 26.28
N VAL A 357 2.55 -11.62 27.00
CA VAL A 357 2.11 -12.74 27.86
C VAL A 357 0.97 -13.48 27.19
N ILE A 358 1.08 -14.81 27.11
CA ILE A 358 -0.03 -15.69 26.73
C ILE A 358 -0.76 -16.10 28.01
N ARG A 359 -2.09 -16.01 28.01
CA ARG A 359 -2.95 -16.59 29.06
C ARG A 359 -3.95 -17.55 28.45
N TYR A 360 -4.44 -18.48 29.26
CA TYR A 360 -5.31 -19.55 28.78
C TYR A 360 -6.42 -19.92 29.77
N THR A 361 -7.41 -20.65 29.26
CA THR A 361 -8.51 -21.26 30.00
C THR A 361 -8.71 -22.67 29.49
N THR A 362 -9.24 -23.59 30.31
CA THR A 362 -9.52 -24.99 29.93
C THR A 362 -11.00 -25.34 29.94
N ASN A 363 -11.85 -24.37 30.29
CA ASN A 363 -13.30 -24.52 30.44
C ASN A 363 -14.09 -23.85 29.30
N GLY A 364 -13.42 -23.43 28.22
CA GLY A 364 -14.04 -22.75 27.08
C GLY A 364 -14.33 -21.25 27.27
N ALA A 365 -14.11 -20.68 28.45
CA ALA A 365 -14.23 -19.23 28.67
C ALA A 365 -13.14 -18.47 27.89
N GLU A 366 -13.37 -17.21 27.51
CA GLU A 366 -12.29 -16.40 26.94
C GLU A 366 -11.24 -16.05 28.01
N PRO A 367 -9.93 -16.19 27.72
CA PRO A 367 -8.90 -15.73 28.65
C PRO A 367 -8.99 -14.23 28.86
N THR A 368 -8.80 -13.81 30.11
CA THR A 368 -8.72 -12.41 30.55
C THR A 368 -7.32 -12.11 31.07
N ALA A 369 -7.05 -10.85 31.44
CA ALA A 369 -5.78 -10.44 32.03
C ALA A 369 -5.49 -11.14 33.38
N ASP A 370 -6.50 -11.74 34.03
CA ASP A 370 -6.37 -12.47 35.29
C ASP A 370 -6.33 -14.00 35.11
N SER A 371 -6.59 -14.50 33.90
CA SER A 371 -6.51 -15.94 33.60
C SER A 371 -5.09 -16.49 33.80
N PRO A 372 -4.92 -17.80 34.09
CA PRO A 372 -3.60 -18.40 34.24
C PRO A 372 -2.65 -18.09 33.09
N GLN A 373 -1.43 -17.69 33.42
CA GLN A 373 -0.38 -17.45 32.45
C GLN A 373 0.12 -18.79 31.89
N TYR A 374 0.28 -18.85 30.57
CA TYR A 374 0.90 -19.99 29.90
C TYR A 374 2.42 -19.94 30.13
N THR A 375 2.95 -20.95 30.83
CA THR A 375 4.39 -21.12 31.09
C THR A 375 4.95 -22.41 30.51
N GLY A 376 4.10 -23.27 29.95
CA GLY A 376 4.47 -24.56 29.36
C GLY A 376 3.24 -25.29 28.81
N PRO A 377 3.44 -26.45 28.14
CA PRO A 377 2.38 -27.16 27.44
C PRO A 377 1.20 -27.54 28.35
N VAL A 378 -0.02 -27.36 27.86
CA VAL A 378 -1.27 -27.60 28.60
C VAL A 378 -1.94 -28.87 28.08
N ASP A 379 -2.44 -29.73 28.97
CA ASP A 379 -3.15 -30.94 28.54
C ASP A 379 -4.42 -30.59 27.74
N ALA A 380 -4.66 -31.32 26.65
CA ALA A 380 -5.81 -31.12 25.76
C ALA A 380 -7.11 -31.66 26.38
N THR A 381 -7.48 -31.13 27.53
CA THR A 381 -8.67 -31.50 28.31
C THR A 381 -9.70 -30.38 28.26
N GLY A 382 -10.92 -30.71 27.84
CA GLY A 382 -11.97 -29.72 27.61
C GLY A 382 -11.68 -28.79 26.43
N THR A 383 -12.30 -27.61 26.42
CA THR A 383 -12.07 -26.58 25.41
C THR A 383 -11.00 -25.62 25.92
N VAL A 384 -9.79 -25.72 25.36
CA VAL A 384 -8.67 -24.86 25.73
C VAL A 384 -8.61 -23.65 24.80
N LYS A 385 -8.56 -22.44 25.37
CA LYS A 385 -8.43 -21.19 24.63
C LYS A 385 -7.21 -20.41 25.09
N PHE A 386 -6.56 -19.72 24.17
CA PHE A 386 -5.34 -18.93 24.37
C PHE A 386 -5.55 -17.50 23.88
N ARG A 387 -4.97 -16.52 24.59
CA ARG A 387 -5.00 -15.11 24.19
C ARG A 387 -3.72 -14.42 24.61
N VAL A 388 -3.20 -13.54 23.75
CA VAL A 388 -2.03 -12.72 24.04
C VAL A 388 -2.47 -11.39 24.65
N PHE A 389 -1.70 -10.91 25.63
CA PHE A 389 -1.93 -9.64 26.32
C PHE A 389 -0.73 -8.71 26.24
N ASP A 390 -1.01 -7.41 26.09
CA ASP A 390 0.00 -6.35 26.19
C ASP A 390 0.27 -5.94 27.65
N ALA A 391 1.17 -4.98 27.83
CA ALA A 391 1.59 -4.49 29.15
C ALA A 391 0.49 -3.76 29.95
N LYS A 392 -0.66 -3.45 29.35
CA LYS A 392 -1.83 -2.85 30.02
C LYS A 392 -2.99 -3.85 30.17
N GLY A 393 -2.77 -5.12 29.80
CA GLY A 393 -3.78 -6.16 29.90
C GLY A 393 -4.84 -6.11 28.80
N ARG A 394 -4.60 -5.40 27.68
CA ARG A 394 -5.45 -5.49 26.50
C ARG A 394 -5.16 -6.82 25.80
N GLY A 395 -6.20 -7.55 25.41
CA GLY A 395 -6.06 -8.85 24.77
C GLY A 395 -6.28 -8.79 23.26
N GLY A 396 -5.47 -9.53 22.49
CA GLY A 396 -5.64 -9.73 21.04
C GLY A 396 -6.75 -10.73 20.69
N ASN A 397 -6.71 -11.31 19.49
CA ASN A 397 -7.63 -12.37 19.09
C ASN A 397 -7.39 -13.67 19.86
N VAL A 398 -8.45 -14.45 20.05
CA VAL A 398 -8.43 -15.73 20.78
C VAL A 398 -8.11 -16.87 19.81
N ALA A 399 -7.18 -17.75 20.20
CA ALA A 399 -6.97 -19.03 19.53
C ALA A 399 -7.59 -20.17 20.36
N GLU A 400 -8.20 -21.14 19.70
CA GLU A 400 -8.76 -22.34 20.30
C GLU A 400 -7.86 -23.55 20.01
N GLY A 401 -7.78 -24.49 20.95
CA GLY A 401 -7.00 -25.71 20.84
C GLY A 401 -7.47 -26.71 19.76
N ASN A 402 -8.26 -26.34 18.77
CA ASN A 402 -8.77 -27.29 17.76
C ASN A 402 -7.71 -27.75 16.74
N GLY A 403 -6.41 -27.57 17.02
CA GLY A 403 -5.28 -28.18 16.32
C GLY A 403 -4.86 -27.51 15.01
N ASN A 404 -5.59 -26.49 14.54
CA ASN A 404 -5.34 -25.83 13.25
C ASN A 404 -5.35 -24.29 13.29
N ASP A 405 -5.43 -23.67 14.47
CA ASP A 405 -5.32 -22.23 14.60
C ASP A 405 -3.87 -21.76 14.38
N LYS A 406 -3.60 -21.31 13.16
CA LYS A 406 -2.33 -20.66 12.80
C LYS A 406 -2.59 -19.16 12.74
N PRO A 407 -2.18 -18.41 13.77
CA PRO A 407 -0.90 -17.73 13.59
C PRO A 407 -0.14 -17.43 14.89
N ALA A 408 1.12 -17.85 14.97
CA ALA A 408 2.21 -16.94 15.31
C ALA A 408 3.35 -17.26 14.33
N ILE A 409 3.76 -16.25 13.57
CA ILE A 409 4.91 -16.29 12.65
C ILE A 409 5.88 -15.22 13.11
#